data_AF-A0A0C9T8X4-F1
#
_entry.id   AF-A0A0C9T8X4-F1
#
_cell.length_a   1.000
_cell.length_b   1.000
_cell.length_c   1.000
_cell.angle_alpha   90.00
_cell.angle_beta   90.00
_cell.angle_gamma   90.00
#
_symmetry.space_group_name_H-M   'P 1'
#
loop_
_entity.id
_entity.type
_entity.pdbx_description
1 polymer ?
#
loop_
_entity_poly.entity_id
_entity_poly.type
_entity_poly.pdbx_seq_one_letter_code
_entity_poly.pdbx_strand_id
1 'polypeptide(L)'
;MLTNSGSCAEKNLRTHTASQVKRREPGILSLARAYNKLCDELATLIRRRKALPGAVAPTRIAKNGLFKVDVNDDIWKDVGLDDSEDGRDGIPLWLGSDKVRNGIRARLEVDRCLEEEICLSKECCSMQEWMIEEWRVLNEAQSTAEVDGNAEDMVHQLMLHREYLCSLCVTWQSAVGGIRCAKVMPESWGPSEEELVNAAVLKHTASYDQEDSDDDGDYDGYGELEEEEDDAELLVAAEESALADAYAQGGCTATQQLGLELGDELSASPVKTSSPRKRRRYD
;
A
#
# COMPACT_ATOMS: atom_id res chain seq x y z
N MET A 1 -1.11 -26.46 -7.56
CA MET A 1 -0.03 -25.85 -6.74
C MET A 1 0.83 -24.93 -7.61
N LEU A 2 0.39 -23.70 -7.84
CA LEU A 2 1.15 -22.63 -8.47
C LEU A 2 0.66 -21.33 -7.82
N THR A 3 1.57 -20.41 -7.48
CA THR A 3 1.41 -19.05 -6.88
C THR A 3 1.98 -18.87 -5.46
N ASN A 4 3.29 -19.09 -5.26
CA ASN A 4 3.99 -18.48 -4.11
C ASN A 4 5.22 -17.63 -4.53
N SER A 5 5.70 -17.78 -5.77
CA SER A 5 6.81 -17.00 -6.32
C SER A 5 6.46 -15.56 -6.69
N GLY A 6 5.20 -15.26 -7.03
CA GLY A 6 4.74 -13.91 -7.36
C GLY A 6 4.70 -12.96 -6.16
N SER A 7 4.31 -13.47 -4.98
CA SER A 7 4.19 -12.66 -3.75
C SER A 7 5.54 -12.14 -3.25
N CYS A 8 6.61 -12.94 -3.34
CA CYS A 8 7.95 -12.54 -2.89
C CYS A 8 8.59 -11.50 -3.84
N ALA A 9 8.49 -11.72 -5.15
CA ALA A 9 9.00 -10.78 -6.15
C ALA A 9 8.30 -9.41 -6.07
N GLU A 10 6.98 -9.41 -5.87
CA GLU A 10 6.21 -8.18 -5.69
C GLU A 10 6.58 -7.46 -4.38
N LYS A 11 6.73 -8.20 -3.27
CA LYS A 11 7.21 -7.64 -2.00
C LYS A 11 8.60 -7.00 -2.16
N ASN A 12 9.53 -7.67 -2.83
CA ASN A 12 10.88 -7.16 -3.09
C ASN A 12 10.87 -5.91 -3.97
N LEU A 13 9.98 -5.86 -4.97
CA LEU A 13 9.79 -4.67 -5.79
C LEU A 13 9.25 -3.50 -4.94
N ARG A 14 8.24 -3.75 -4.10
CA ARG A 14 7.64 -2.74 -3.23
C ARG A 14 8.64 -2.21 -2.19
N THR A 15 9.44 -3.08 -1.58
CA THR A 15 10.48 -2.67 -0.63
C THR A 15 11.56 -1.84 -1.31
N HIS A 16 12.03 -2.28 -2.49
CA HIS A 16 13.03 -1.53 -3.25
C HIS A 16 12.50 -0.15 -3.67
N THR A 17 11.28 -0.06 -4.20
CA THR A 17 10.64 1.21 -4.53
C THR A 17 10.47 2.11 -3.30
N ALA A 18 10.00 1.56 -2.17
CA ALA A 18 9.85 2.32 -0.92
C ALA A 18 11.20 2.86 -0.41
N SER A 19 12.25 2.05 -0.44
CA SER A 19 13.61 2.46 -0.04
C SER A 19 14.17 3.54 -0.97
N GLN A 20 13.93 3.45 -2.28
CA GLN A 20 14.34 4.49 -3.22
C GLN A 20 13.61 5.81 -2.96
N VAL A 21 12.31 5.78 -2.68
CA VAL A 21 11.53 6.98 -2.31
C VAL A 21 12.05 7.58 -1.01
N LYS A 22 12.22 6.78 0.04
CA LYS A 22 12.75 7.23 1.34
C LYS A 22 14.12 7.89 1.21
N ARG A 23 15.00 7.38 0.36
CA ARG A 23 16.33 7.97 0.11
C ARG A 23 16.24 9.36 -0.53
N ARG A 24 15.22 9.64 -1.34
CA ARG A 24 15.03 10.92 -2.02
C ARG A 24 14.22 11.93 -1.19
N GLU A 25 13.40 11.43 -0.26
CA GLU A 25 12.48 12.19 0.57
C GLU A 25 13.12 13.42 1.24
N PRO A 26 14.29 13.33 1.92
CA PRO A 26 14.87 14.47 2.62
C PRO A 26 15.31 15.59 1.66
N GLY A 27 15.81 15.20 0.47
CA GLY A 27 16.22 16.14 -0.57
C GLY A 27 15.03 16.91 -1.14
N ILE A 28 13.93 16.20 -1.41
CA ILE A 28 12.67 16.80 -1.89
C ILE A 28 12.08 17.74 -0.83
N LEU A 29 12.07 17.33 0.45
CA LEU A 29 11.62 18.18 1.56
C LEU A 29 12.50 19.42 1.75
N SER A 30 13.80 19.31 1.51
CA SER A 30 14.72 20.45 1.53
C SER A 30 14.40 21.44 0.41
N LEU A 31 14.16 20.94 -0.81
CA LEU A 31 13.78 21.76 -1.95
C LEU A 31 12.44 22.47 -1.71
N ALA A 32 11.43 21.75 -1.20
CA ALA A 32 10.14 22.34 -0.84
C ALA A 32 10.27 23.44 0.23
N ARG A 33 11.19 23.27 1.19
CA ARG A 33 11.52 24.32 2.18
C ARG A 33 12.16 25.55 1.52
N ALA A 34 13.13 25.34 0.63
CA ALA A 34 13.79 26.44 -0.08
C ALA A 34 12.82 27.21 -0.97
N TYR A 35 11.97 26.51 -1.71
CA TYR A 35 10.89 27.09 -2.51
C TYR A 35 9.94 27.94 -1.65
N ASN A 36 9.42 27.37 -0.56
CA ASN A 36 8.50 28.08 0.33
C ASN A 36 9.12 29.35 0.94
N LYS A 37 10.43 29.32 1.24
CA LYS A 37 11.17 30.51 1.68
C LYS A 37 11.20 31.60 0.61
N LEU A 38 11.42 31.24 -0.66
CA LEU A 38 11.38 32.19 -1.78
C LEU A 38 9.98 32.76 -1.98
N CYS A 39 8.92 31.96 -1.82
CA CYS A 39 7.54 32.45 -1.83
C CYS A 39 7.32 33.50 -0.73
N ASP A 40 7.81 33.24 0.49
CA ASP A 40 7.69 34.17 1.61
C ASP A 40 8.47 35.48 1.35
N GLU A 41 9.69 35.39 0.79
CA GLU A 41 10.49 36.54 0.37
C GLU A 41 9.78 37.37 -0.69
N LEU A 42 9.25 36.75 -1.74
CA LEU A 42 8.52 37.45 -2.80
C LEU A 42 7.24 38.12 -2.26
N ALA A 43 6.50 37.44 -1.38
CA ALA A 43 5.34 38.01 -0.70
C ALA A 43 5.71 39.22 0.16
N THR A 44 6.91 39.24 0.77
CA THR A 44 7.40 40.43 1.48
C THR A 44 7.74 41.58 0.53
N LEU A 45 8.32 41.31 -0.64
CA LEU A 45 8.65 42.32 -1.64
C LEU A 45 7.40 42.95 -2.27
N ILE A 46 6.38 42.12 -2.56
CA ILE A 46 5.08 42.57 -3.05
C ILE A 46 4.42 43.49 -2.02
N ARG A 47 4.36 43.09 -0.74
CA ARG A 47 3.81 43.93 0.34
C ARG A 47 4.55 45.26 0.50
N ARG A 48 5.87 45.26 0.29
CA ARG A 48 6.72 46.47 0.33
C ARG A 48 6.64 47.32 -0.94
N ARG A 49 5.81 46.95 -1.93
CA ARG A 49 5.69 47.59 -3.25
C ARG A 49 7.01 47.70 -4.02
N LYS A 50 7.93 46.74 -3.78
CA LYS A 50 9.22 46.64 -4.48
C LYS A 50 9.21 45.62 -5.62
N ALA A 51 8.10 44.91 -5.81
CA ALA A 51 7.90 43.96 -6.91
C ALA A 51 7.37 44.67 -8.16
N LEU A 52 7.45 43.99 -9.31
CA LEU A 52 6.84 44.45 -10.56
C LEU A 52 5.32 44.67 -10.39
N PRO A 53 4.73 45.67 -11.07
CA PRO A 53 3.28 45.86 -11.05
C PRO A 53 2.54 44.60 -11.48
N GLY A 54 1.58 44.15 -10.66
CA GLY A 54 0.81 42.93 -10.93
C GLY A 54 1.48 41.62 -10.50
N ALA A 55 2.67 41.66 -9.88
CA ALA A 55 3.31 40.45 -9.37
C ALA A 55 2.47 39.75 -8.29
N VAL A 56 2.20 38.46 -8.48
CA VAL A 56 1.51 37.58 -7.54
C VAL A 56 2.52 36.58 -6.97
N ALA A 57 2.47 36.33 -5.67
CA ALA A 57 3.33 35.35 -5.04
C ALA A 57 2.87 33.92 -5.41
N PRO A 58 3.80 33.01 -5.78
CA PRO A 58 3.48 31.61 -6.02
C PRO A 58 2.89 30.91 -4.79
N THR A 59 2.03 29.93 -5.02
CA THR A 59 1.41 29.11 -3.97
C THR A 59 2.46 28.25 -3.27
N ARG A 60 2.45 28.25 -1.93
CA ARG A 60 3.37 27.43 -1.12
C ARG A 60 3.06 25.94 -1.27
N ILE A 61 4.09 25.12 -1.28
CA ILE A 61 3.97 23.66 -1.29
C ILE A 61 3.70 23.16 0.14
N ALA A 62 2.59 22.44 0.32
CA ALA A 62 2.30 21.73 1.55
C ALA A 62 3.29 20.57 1.72
N LYS A 63 4.10 20.61 2.78
CA LYS A 63 5.06 19.53 3.07
C LYS A 63 4.36 18.28 3.62
N ASN A 64 3.23 18.49 4.30
CA ASN A 64 2.43 17.42 4.86
C ASN A 64 1.70 16.72 3.71
N GLY A 65 1.94 15.42 3.54
CA GLY A 65 1.31 14.65 2.47
C GLY A 65 1.96 14.79 1.10
N LEU A 66 3.11 15.48 0.95
CA LEU A 66 3.81 15.67 -0.33
C LEU A 66 4.17 14.34 -1.05
N PHE A 67 4.32 13.26 -0.28
CA PHE A 67 4.62 11.92 -0.80
C PHE A 67 3.39 11.02 -0.89
N LYS A 68 2.20 11.53 -0.54
CA LYS A 68 0.94 10.86 -0.85
C LYS A 68 0.62 11.20 -2.30
N VAL A 69 0.56 10.17 -3.15
CA VAL A 69 0.22 10.33 -4.55
C VAL A 69 -1.27 10.63 -4.65
N ASP A 70 -1.64 11.89 -4.50
CA ASP A 70 -2.98 12.36 -4.82
C ASP A 70 -2.93 13.10 -6.17
N VAL A 71 -3.78 12.66 -7.10
CA VAL A 71 -3.93 13.26 -8.43
C VAL A 71 -4.50 14.70 -8.32
N ASN A 72 -5.16 15.01 -7.19
CA ASN A 72 -5.76 16.31 -6.93
C ASN A 72 -4.83 17.31 -6.24
N ASP A 73 -3.59 16.94 -5.93
CA ASP A 73 -2.68 17.80 -5.18
C ASP A 73 -2.36 19.09 -5.96
N ASP A 74 -2.28 20.19 -5.23
CA ASP A 74 -2.05 21.53 -5.77
C ASP A 74 -0.69 21.64 -6.46
N ILE A 75 0.26 20.75 -6.14
CA ILE A 75 1.58 20.68 -6.78
C ILE A 75 1.50 20.37 -8.29
N TRP A 76 0.39 19.78 -8.75
CA TRP A 76 0.16 19.47 -10.18
C TRP A 76 -0.50 20.63 -10.94
N LYS A 77 -0.81 21.74 -10.27
CA LYS A 77 -1.46 22.90 -10.88
C LYS A 77 -0.41 23.78 -11.57
N ASP A 78 -0.29 23.64 -12.88
CA ASP A 78 0.51 24.55 -13.70
C ASP A 78 -0.29 25.83 -14.04
N VAL A 79 -0.44 26.72 -13.06
CA VAL A 79 -1.14 28.01 -13.25
C VAL A 79 -0.09 29.11 -13.43
N GLY A 80 0.06 29.61 -14.66
CA GLY A 80 0.79 30.85 -14.93
C GLY A 80 2.21 30.70 -15.49
N LEU A 81 2.54 29.59 -16.13
CA LEU A 81 3.76 29.44 -16.95
C LEU A 81 3.53 29.71 -18.45
N ASP A 82 2.34 30.17 -18.85
CA ASP A 82 2.08 30.55 -20.24
C ASP A 82 2.67 31.94 -20.51
N ASP A 83 3.88 31.94 -21.08
CA ASP A 83 4.61 33.14 -21.53
C ASP A 83 4.10 33.66 -22.90
N SER A 84 3.04 33.08 -23.47
CA SER A 84 2.56 33.53 -24.77
C SER A 84 1.90 34.92 -24.66
N GLU A 85 2.52 35.92 -25.29
CA GLU A 85 1.97 37.28 -25.48
C GLU A 85 0.61 37.27 -26.22
N ASP A 86 0.25 36.14 -26.83
CA ASP A 86 -1.03 35.85 -27.48
C ASP A 86 -2.06 35.30 -26.48
N GLY A 87 -2.34 36.02 -25.40
CA GLY A 87 -3.42 35.73 -24.44
C GLY A 87 -4.85 35.84 -25.02
N ARG A 88 -5.05 35.45 -26.28
CA ARG A 88 -6.33 35.51 -27.01
C ARG A 88 -7.34 34.53 -26.47
N ASP A 89 -6.88 33.39 -25.95
CA ASP A 89 -7.70 32.40 -25.26
C ASP A 89 -7.19 32.31 -23.82
N GLY A 90 -7.70 33.18 -22.93
CA GLY A 90 -7.28 33.22 -21.52
C GLY A 90 -7.36 31.85 -20.82
N ILE A 91 -6.64 31.72 -19.70
CA ILE A 91 -6.54 30.47 -18.90
C ILE A 91 -7.91 29.79 -18.78
N PRO A 92 -8.07 28.54 -19.26
CA PRO A 92 -9.34 27.84 -19.21
C PRO A 92 -9.93 27.84 -17.79
N LEU A 93 -11.23 28.01 -17.67
CA LEU A 93 -11.89 28.14 -16.36
C LEU A 93 -11.68 26.92 -15.45
N TRP A 94 -11.56 25.72 -16.02
CA TRP A 94 -11.25 24.51 -15.25
C TRP A 94 -9.83 24.51 -14.66
N LEU A 95 -8.92 25.34 -15.18
CA LEU A 95 -7.56 25.50 -14.66
C LEU A 95 -7.46 26.75 -13.76
N GLY A 96 -8.01 27.88 -14.22
CA GLY A 96 -7.86 29.20 -13.60
C GLY A 96 -8.92 29.57 -12.55
N SER A 97 -10.06 28.88 -12.47
CA SER A 97 -11.12 29.18 -11.50
C SER A 97 -11.24 28.09 -10.44
N ASP A 98 -10.95 28.44 -9.18
CA ASP A 98 -11.13 27.55 -8.03
C ASP A 98 -12.56 27.03 -7.90
N LYS A 99 -13.55 27.87 -8.21
CA LYS A 99 -14.96 27.48 -8.13
C LYS A 99 -15.29 26.38 -9.14
N VAL A 100 -14.76 26.49 -10.37
CA VAL A 100 -14.98 25.49 -11.42
C VAL A 100 -14.26 24.19 -11.06
N ARG A 101 -13.01 24.25 -10.58
CA ARG A 101 -12.27 23.06 -10.12
C ARG A 101 -12.98 22.34 -8.98
N ASN A 102 -13.39 23.09 -7.96
CA ASN A 102 -14.11 22.51 -6.82
C ASN A 102 -15.45 21.93 -7.25
N GLY A 103 -16.14 22.58 -8.19
CA GLY A 103 -17.38 22.05 -8.79
C GLY A 103 -17.16 20.74 -9.55
N ILE A 104 -16.12 20.65 -10.38
CA ILE A 104 -15.75 19.42 -11.10
C ILE A 104 -15.43 18.31 -10.10
N ARG A 105 -14.59 18.58 -9.10
CA ARG A 105 -14.24 17.59 -8.07
C ARG A 105 -15.47 17.09 -7.30
N ALA A 106 -16.33 18.01 -6.87
CA ALA A 106 -17.57 17.66 -6.19
C ALA A 106 -18.48 16.81 -7.09
N ARG A 107 -18.56 17.13 -8.39
CA ARG A 107 -19.34 16.34 -9.34
C ARG A 107 -18.79 14.92 -9.52
N LEU A 108 -17.47 14.79 -9.68
CA LEU A 108 -16.81 13.49 -9.80
C LEU A 108 -16.97 12.66 -8.53
N GLU A 109 -16.94 13.28 -7.34
CA GLU A 109 -17.19 12.56 -6.08
C GLU A 109 -18.61 12.02 -6.02
N VAL A 110 -19.61 12.81 -6.44
CA VAL A 110 -21.00 12.35 -6.52
C VAL A 110 -21.13 11.19 -7.51
N ASP A 111 -20.56 11.32 -8.70
CA ASP A 111 -20.62 10.26 -9.72
C ASP A 111 -19.93 8.97 -9.20
N ARG A 112 -18.80 9.10 -8.47
CA ARG A 112 -18.11 7.98 -7.80
C ARG A 112 -18.95 7.34 -6.69
N CYS A 113 -19.61 8.14 -5.86
CA CYS A 113 -20.50 7.61 -4.82
C CYS A 113 -21.66 6.81 -5.42
N LEU A 114 -22.24 7.27 -6.53
CA LEU A 114 -23.31 6.56 -7.23
C LEU A 114 -22.82 5.24 -7.83
N GLU A 115 -21.63 5.25 -8.43
CA GLU A 115 -20.99 4.03 -8.93
C GLU A 115 -20.73 3.03 -7.79
N GLU A 116 -20.15 3.51 -6.68
CA GLU A 116 -19.86 2.70 -5.50
C GLU A 116 -21.13 2.11 -4.90
N GLU A 117 -22.22 2.88 -4.80
CA GLU A 117 -23.52 2.37 -4.32
C GLU A 117 -24.03 1.21 -5.20
N ILE A 118 -23.87 1.32 -6.52
CA ILE A 118 -24.23 0.25 -7.47
C ILE A 118 -23.32 -0.96 -7.28
N CYS A 119 -22.02 -0.77 -7.08
CA CYS A 119 -21.06 -1.85 -6.84
C CYS A 119 -21.37 -2.59 -5.53
N LEU A 120 -21.52 -1.86 -4.42
CA LEU A 120 -21.90 -2.41 -3.12
C LEU A 120 -23.22 -3.19 -3.18
N SER A 121 -24.20 -2.69 -3.93
CA SER A 121 -25.48 -3.39 -4.11
C SER A 121 -25.31 -4.75 -4.80
N LYS A 122 -24.39 -4.86 -5.77
CA LYS A 122 -24.08 -6.11 -6.49
C LYS A 122 -23.25 -7.05 -5.62
N GLU A 123 -22.23 -6.53 -4.96
CA GLU A 123 -21.36 -7.30 -4.07
C GLU A 123 -22.14 -7.88 -2.89
N CYS A 124 -23.07 -7.12 -2.32
CA CYS A 124 -24.00 -7.59 -1.30
C CYS A 124 -24.83 -8.79 -1.80
N CYS A 125 -25.37 -8.73 -3.02
CA CYS A 125 -26.06 -9.88 -3.62
C CYS A 125 -25.12 -11.09 -3.78
N SER A 126 -23.92 -10.91 -4.34
CA SER A 126 -22.97 -12.01 -4.54
C SER A 126 -22.54 -12.67 -3.23
N MET A 127 -22.34 -11.87 -2.19
CA MET A 127 -22.02 -12.34 -0.84
C MET A 127 -23.16 -13.19 -0.26
N GLN A 128 -24.41 -12.72 -0.37
CA GLN A 128 -25.59 -13.46 0.09
C GLN A 128 -25.84 -14.73 -0.72
N GLU A 129 -25.72 -14.66 -2.05
CA GLU A 129 -25.80 -15.82 -2.96
C GLU A 129 -24.76 -16.88 -2.58
N TRP A 130 -23.51 -16.46 -2.29
CA TRP A 130 -22.45 -17.36 -1.82
C TRP A 130 -22.80 -18.02 -0.48
N MET A 131 -23.28 -17.26 0.51
CA MET A 131 -23.64 -17.81 1.81
C MET A 131 -24.80 -18.82 1.70
N ILE A 132 -25.80 -18.56 0.85
CA ILE A 132 -26.90 -19.50 0.61
C ILE A 132 -26.38 -20.82 0.05
N GLU A 133 -25.51 -20.76 -0.96
CA GLU A 133 -24.98 -21.95 -1.61
C GLU A 133 -24.04 -22.72 -0.69
N GLU A 134 -23.11 -22.03 -0.03
CA GLU A 134 -22.15 -22.64 0.89
C GLU A 134 -22.89 -23.34 2.05
N TRP A 135 -23.92 -22.70 2.60
CA TRP A 135 -24.74 -23.28 3.65
C TRP A 135 -25.51 -24.51 3.15
N ARG A 136 -26.07 -24.47 1.93
CA ARG A 136 -26.75 -25.61 1.32
C ARG A 136 -25.81 -26.80 1.17
N VAL A 137 -24.64 -26.57 0.58
CA VAL A 137 -23.62 -27.60 0.33
C VAL A 137 -23.15 -28.21 1.65
N LEU A 138 -22.92 -27.39 2.69
CA LEU A 138 -22.55 -27.88 4.01
C LEU A 138 -23.63 -28.79 4.63
N ASN A 139 -24.90 -28.41 4.54
CA ASN A 139 -26.00 -29.24 5.06
C ASN A 139 -26.10 -30.60 4.33
N GLU A 140 -25.92 -30.60 3.01
CA GLU A 140 -25.92 -31.83 2.21
C GLU A 140 -24.71 -32.72 2.53
N ALA A 141 -23.53 -32.12 2.69
CA ALA A 141 -22.31 -32.83 3.08
C ALA A 141 -22.44 -33.46 4.48
N GLN A 142 -23.01 -32.74 5.45
CA GLN A 142 -23.28 -33.27 6.80
C GLN A 142 -24.24 -34.45 6.74
N SER A 143 -25.38 -34.29 6.05
CA SER A 143 -26.37 -35.36 5.90
C SER A 143 -25.76 -36.62 5.25
N THR A 144 -24.86 -36.45 4.28
CA THR A 144 -24.19 -37.57 3.60
C THR A 144 -23.16 -38.25 4.52
N ALA A 145 -22.36 -37.47 5.27
CA ALA A 145 -21.35 -38.00 6.18
C ALA A 145 -21.97 -38.76 7.36
N GLU A 146 -23.13 -38.32 7.86
CA GLU A 146 -23.90 -39.00 8.91
C GLU A 146 -24.42 -40.37 8.45
N VAL A 147 -24.83 -40.49 7.18
CA VAL A 147 -25.34 -41.75 6.61
C VAL A 147 -24.21 -42.76 6.38
N ASP A 148 -23.02 -42.31 5.97
CA ASP A 148 -21.88 -43.18 5.69
C ASP A 148 -21.28 -43.81 6.97
N GLY A 149 -21.50 -43.18 8.15
CA GLY A 149 -21.22 -43.73 9.49
C GLY A 149 -19.75 -44.02 9.81
N ASN A 150 -18.85 -43.93 8.82
CA ASN A 150 -17.43 -44.26 8.90
C ASN A 150 -16.55 -43.00 8.81
N ALA A 151 -17.16 -41.81 8.95
CA ALA A 151 -16.61 -40.50 8.62
C ALA A 151 -16.71 -39.50 9.79
N GLU A 152 -16.50 -39.95 11.03
CA GLU A 152 -16.63 -39.12 12.25
C GLU A 152 -15.75 -37.86 12.20
N ASP A 153 -14.51 -37.98 11.73
CA ASP A 153 -13.60 -36.84 11.54
C ASP A 153 -14.16 -35.80 10.55
N MET A 154 -14.81 -36.25 9.46
CA MET A 154 -15.42 -35.35 8.48
C MET A 154 -16.63 -34.62 9.09
N VAL A 155 -17.47 -35.34 9.86
CA VAL A 155 -18.60 -34.73 10.57
C VAL A 155 -18.11 -33.63 11.52
N HIS A 156 -17.05 -33.89 12.30
CA HIS A 156 -16.44 -32.89 13.17
C HIS A 156 -15.95 -31.65 12.39
N GLN A 157 -15.23 -31.85 11.28
CA GLN A 157 -14.76 -30.71 10.46
C GLN A 157 -15.92 -29.90 9.86
N LEU A 158 -16.98 -30.58 9.42
CA LEU A 158 -18.19 -29.91 8.91
C LEU A 158 -18.91 -29.12 10.01
N MET A 159 -18.93 -29.61 11.25
CA MET A 159 -19.47 -28.88 12.40
C MET A 159 -18.67 -27.60 12.68
N LEU A 160 -17.33 -27.68 12.66
CA LEU A 160 -16.49 -26.50 12.84
C LEU A 160 -16.71 -25.46 11.71
N HIS A 161 -16.83 -25.92 10.46
CA HIS A 161 -17.16 -25.04 9.33
C HIS A 161 -18.55 -24.41 9.49
N ARG A 162 -19.53 -25.15 10.02
CA ARG A 162 -20.88 -24.65 10.30
C ARG A 162 -20.83 -23.49 11.29
N GLU A 163 -20.13 -23.65 12.41
CA GLU A 163 -19.95 -22.61 13.43
C GLU A 163 -19.27 -21.37 12.86
N TYR A 164 -18.23 -21.57 12.05
CA TYR A 164 -17.55 -20.50 11.33
C TYR A 164 -18.51 -19.72 10.41
N LEU A 165 -19.28 -20.42 9.58
CA LEU A 165 -20.25 -19.79 8.67
C LEU A 165 -21.34 -19.02 9.43
N CYS A 166 -21.82 -19.53 10.56
CA CYS A 166 -22.75 -18.78 11.41
C CYS A 166 -22.14 -17.48 11.94
N SER A 167 -20.92 -17.53 12.48
CA SER A 167 -20.21 -16.34 12.96
C SER A 167 -19.94 -15.32 11.85
N LEU A 168 -19.56 -15.82 10.67
CA LEU A 168 -19.35 -15.01 9.48
C LEU A 168 -20.66 -14.35 9.03
N CYS A 169 -21.76 -15.09 8.99
CA CYS A 169 -23.08 -14.61 8.61
C CYS A 169 -23.57 -13.50 9.55
N VAL A 170 -23.45 -13.66 10.87
CA VAL A 170 -23.77 -12.61 11.86
C VAL A 170 -22.97 -11.33 11.60
N THR A 171 -21.67 -11.49 11.35
CA THR A 171 -20.78 -10.35 11.08
C THR A 171 -21.18 -9.64 9.79
N TRP A 172 -21.45 -10.38 8.74
CA TRP A 172 -21.87 -9.83 7.45
C TRP A 172 -23.23 -9.15 7.53
N GLN A 173 -24.24 -9.78 8.15
CA GLN A 173 -25.56 -9.18 8.34
C GLN A 173 -25.49 -7.82 9.05
N SER A 174 -24.63 -7.70 10.07
CA SER A 174 -24.41 -6.41 10.76
C SER A 174 -23.78 -5.34 9.87
N ALA A 175 -22.86 -5.74 8.97
CA ALA A 175 -22.13 -4.82 8.10
C ALA A 175 -22.95 -4.40 6.87
N VAL A 176 -23.74 -5.33 6.29
CA VAL A 176 -24.46 -5.09 5.03
C VAL A 176 -25.95 -4.80 5.22
N GLY A 177 -26.50 -4.91 6.43
CA GLY A 177 -27.94 -4.77 6.68
C GLY A 177 -28.55 -3.44 6.23
N GLY A 178 -27.74 -2.38 6.11
CA GLY A 178 -28.17 -1.08 5.58
C GLY A 178 -28.09 -0.94 4.06
N ILE A 179 -27.46 -1.88 3.35
CA ILE A 179 -27.20 -1.80 1.91
C ILE A 179 -28.37 -2.42 1.15
N ARG A 180 -28.91 -1.69 0.18
CA ARG A 180 -29.96 -2.24 -0.70
C ARG A 180 -29.35 -3.24 -1.67
N CYS A 181 -29.92 -4.44 -1.74
CA CYS A 181 -29.51 -5.44 -2.73
C CYS A 181 -29.88 -5.01 -4.15
N ALA A 182 -29.02 -5.29 -5.13
CA ALA A 182 -29.28 -5.01 -6.54
C ALA A 182 -30.41 -5.87 -7.14
N LYS A 183 -30.69 -7.03 -6.53
CA LYS A 183 -31.75 -7.97 -6.91
C LYS A 183 -32.60 -8.29 -5.67
N VAL A 184 -33.81 -8.81 -5.90
CA VAL A 184 -34.65 -9.32 -4.80
C VAL A 184 -33.95 -10.54 -4.20
N MET A 185 -33.56 -10.42 -2.94
CA MET A 185 -32.94 -11.49 -2.17
C MET A 185 -33.94 -12.09 -1.18
N PRO A 186 -33.80 -13.38 -0.82
CA PRO A 186 -34.60 -13.98 0.26
C PRO A 186 -34.44 -13.21 1.58
N GLU A 187 -35.48 -13.19 2.40
CA GLU A 187 -35.45 -12.53 3.72
C GLU A 187 -34.38 -13.14 4.64
N SER A 188 -34.18 -14.44 4.56
CA SER A 188 -33.12 -15.18 5.25
C SER A 188 -32.15 -15.78 4.24
N TRP A 189 -30.85 -15.57 4.45
CA TRP A 189 -29.79 -16.17 3.65
C TRP A 189 -28.82 -16.92 4.57
N GLY A 190 -28.67 -18.23 4.33
CA GLY A 190 -27.81 -19.11 5.13
C GLY A 190 -28.49 -19.73 6.36
N PRO A 191 -27.85 -19.70 7.56
CA PRO A 191 -28.37 -20.30 8.79
C PRO A 191 -29.72 -19.75 9.24
N SER A 192 -30.44 -20.55 10.02
CA SER A 192 -31.70 -20.12 10.65
C SER A 192 -31.48 -19.04 11.70
N GLU A 193 -32.52 -18.26 12.01
CA GLU A 193 -32.46 -17.20 13.02
C GLU A 193 -32.04 -17.75 14.40
N GLU A 194 -32.48 -18.95 14.76
CA GLU A 194 -32.06 -19.63 16.00
C GLU A 194 -30.55 -19.93 16.03
N GLU A 195 -29.99 -20.40 14.92
CA GLU A 195 -28.55 -20.68 14.79
C GLU A 195 -27.70 -19.41 14.82
N LEU A 196 -28.22 -18.33 14.23
CA LEU A 196 -27.57 -17.02 14.25
C LEU A 196 -27.57 -16.42 15.66
N VAL A 197 -28.68 -16.55 16.40
CA VAL A 197 -28.76 -16.11 17.80
C VAL A 197 -27.77 -16.89 18.66
N ASN A 198 -27.71 -18.22 18.51
CA ASN A 198 -26.77 -19.05 19.26
C ASN A 198 -25.31 -18.67 18.96
N ALA A 199 -24.97 -18.46 17.68
CA ALA A 199 -23.63 -18.02 17.29
C ALA A 199 -23.28 -16.61 17.80
N ALA A 200 -24.25 -15.69 17.81
CA ALA A 200 -24.07 -14.34 18.35
C ALA A 200 -23.85 -14.38 19.87
N VAL A 201 -24.58 -15.23 20.60
CA VAL A 201 -24.39 -15.45 22.04
C VAL A 201 -23.02 -16.03 22.30
N LEU A 202 -22.62 -17.10 21.60
CA LEU A 202 -21.29 -17.72 21.74
C LEU A 202 -20.16 -16.72 21.50
N LYS A 203 -20.27 -15.88 20.47
CA LYS A 203 -19.27 -14.83 20.18
C LYS A 203 -19.16 -13.82 21.33
N HIS A 204 -20.27 -13.51 22.02
CA HIS A 204 -20.27 -12.59 23.14
C HIS A 204 -19.80 -13.25 24.45
N THR A 205 -20.21 -14.49 24.72
CA THR A 205 -19.87 -15.21 25.97
C THR A 205 -18.45 -15.76 25.95
N ALA A 206 -17.93 -16.21 24.81
CA ALA A 206 -16.53 -16.63 24.67
C ALA A 206 -15.52 -15.48 24.88
N SER A 207 -15.98 -14.23 24.81
CA SER A 207 -15.16 -13.05 25.15
C SER A 207 -15.03 -12.82 26.66
N TYR A 208 -15.84 -13.47 27.50
CA TYR A 208 -15.82 -13.30 28.95
C TYR A 208 -14.97 -14.35 29.70
N ASP A 209 -14.52 -15.41 29.03
CA ASP A 209 -13.66 -16.45 29.63
C ASP A 209 -12.16 -16.11 29.57
N GLN A 210 -11.80 -14.86 29.25
CA GLN A 210 -10.45 -14.36 29.50
C GLN A 210 -10.38 -13.90 30.96
N GLU A 211 -10.27 -14.87 31.86
CA GLU A 211 -10.11 -14.65 33.30
C GLU A 211 -8.98 -13.64 33.57
N ASP A 212 -9.36 -12.52 34.20
CA ASP A 212 -8.46 -11.61 34.89
C ASP A 212 -7.65 -12.41 35.92
N SER A 213 -6.45 -12.84 35.54
CA SER A 213 -5.41 -13.12 36.54
C SER A 213 -4.84 -11.76 36.95
N ASP A 214 -5.34 -11.22 38.06
CA ASP A 214 -4.64 -10.21 38.85
C ASP A 214 -3.22 -10.75 39.16
N ASP A 215 -2.23 -10.33 38.37
CA ASP A 215 -0.81 -10.54 38.66
C ASP A 215 -0.30 -9.30 39.42
N ASP A 216 -0.44 -9.36 40.74
CA ASP A 216 0.15 -8.46 41.71
C ASP A 216 1.64 -8.81 41.94
N GLY A 217 2.42 -8.75 40.85
CA GLY A 217 3.84 -9.04 40.83
C GLY A 217 4.72 -7.78 40.87
N ASP A 218 4.95 -7.28 42.08
CA ASP A 218 6.03 -6.36 42.45
C ASP A 218 7.37 -6.76 41.79
N TYR A 219 7.84 -5.96 40.81
CA TYR A 219 9.19 -6.08 40.24
C TYR A 219 9.89 -4.73 40.27
N ASP A 220 10.63 -4.53 41.37
CA ASP A 220 11.60 -3.46 41.58
C ASP A 220 12.64 -3.39 40.45
N GLY A 221 12.87 -2.17 39.97
CA GLY A 221 13.73 -1.88 38.85
C GLY A 221 15.21 -2.23 39.05
N TYR A 222 15.84 -2.61 37.94
CA TYR A 222 17.28 -2.48 37.73
C TYR A 222 17.57 -2.10 36.27
N GLY A 223 18.28 -0.98 36.10
CA GLY A 223 19.26 -0.81 35.04
C GLY A 223 18.76 -0.40 33.66
N GLU A 224 18.64 0.91 33.46
CA GLU A 224 18.85 1.55 32.16
C GLU A 224 20.29 1.20 31.72
N LEU A 225 20.44 0.22 30.83
CA LEU A 225 21.68 -0.03 30.09
C LEU A 225 21.50 0.58 28.70
N GLU A 226 22.31 1.59 28.42
CA GLU A 226 22.51 2.12 27.07
C GLU A 226 22.80 0.94 26.12
N GLU A 227 21.93 0.70 25.14
CA GLU A 227 22.24 -0.18 24.02
C GLU A 227 23.34 0.51 23.19
N GLU A 228 24.58 0.07 23.41
CA GLU A 228 25.73 0.40 22.58
C GLU A 228 25.46 0.03 21.11
N GLU A 229 25.90 0.92 20.25
CA GLU A 229 25.72 1.03 18.81
C GLU A 229 26.46 -0.07 18.00
N ASP A 230 26.59 -1.29 18.52
CA ASP A 230 27.48 -2.33 17.96
C ASP A 230 26.76 -3.40 17.11
N ASP A 231 25.43 -3.49 17.15
CA ASP A 231 24.68 -4.48 16.33
C ASP A 231 24.58 -4.08 14.85
N ALA A 232 24.79 -2.79 14.52
CA ALA A 232 24.74 -2.30 13.15
C ALA A 232 25.96 -2.75 12.32
N GLU A 233 27.13 -2.86 12.94
CA GLU A 233 28.37 -3.23 12.26
C GLU A 233 28.41 -4.73 11.93
N LEU A 234 27.88 -5.57 12.84
CA LEU A 234 27.70 -7.01 12.65
C LEU A 234 26.77 -7.35 11.48
N LEU A 235 25.71 -6.55 11.30
CA LEU A 235 24.73 -6.74 10.22
C LEU A 235 25.32 -6.37 8.85
N VAL A 236 26.13 -5.31 8.79
CA VAL A 236 26.86 -4.91 7.57
C VAL A 236 27.90 -5.95 7.16
N ALA A 237 28.65 -6.52 8.12
CA ALA A 237 29.63 -7.58 7.85
C ALA A 237 28.99 -8.88 7.33
N ALA A 238 27.79 -9.22 7.83
CA ALA A 238 27.01 -10.36 7.35
C ALA A 238 26.51 -10.12 5.90
N GLU A 239 26.06 -8.91 5.58
CA GLU A 239 25.61 -8.54 4.23
C GLU A 239 26.76 -8.49 3.22
N GLU A 240 27.94 -7.98 3.61
CA GLU A 240 29.13 -7.94 2.74
C GLU A 240 29.65 -9.34 2.43
N SER A 241 29.65 -10.23 3.43
CA SER A 241 30.01 -11.64 3.26
C SER A 241 29.04 -12.39 2.34
N ALA A 242 27.73 -12.15 2.48
CA ALA A 242 26.71 -12.74 1.62
C ALA A 242 26.81 -12.28 0.15
N LEU A 243 27.16 -11.00 -0.08
CA LEU A 243 27.41 -10.47 -1.42
C LEU A 243 28.65 -11.07 -2.09
N ALA A 244 29.73 -11.28 -1.32
CA ALA A 244 30.96 -11.91 -1.81
C ALA A 244 30.74 -13.39 -2.19
N ASP A 245 30.00 -14.14 -1.37
CA ASP A 245 29.67 -15.54 -1.64
C ASP A 245 28.77 -15.70 -2.87
N ALA A 246 27.81 -14.80 -3.08
CA ALA A 246 26.96 -14.80 -4.27
C ALA A 246 27.76 -14.58 -5.56
N TYR A 247 28.81 -13.75 -5.51
CA TYR A 247 29.70 -13.52 -6.66
C TYR A 247 30.64 -14.69 -6.93
N ALA A 248 31.13 -15.37 -5.88
CA ALA A 248 31.99 -16.55 -6.02
C ALA A 248 31.25 -17.74 -6.65
N GLN A 249 29.95 -17.91 -6.34
CA GLN A 249 29.12 -18.99 -6.91
C GLN A 249 28.67 -18.71 -8.35
N GLY A 250 28.60 -17.44 -8.77
CA GLY A 250 28.24 -17.03 -10.13
C GLY A 250 29.36 -17.18 -11.18
N GLY A 251 30.62 -17.29 -10.77
CA GLY A 251 31.77 -17.41 -11.68
C GLY A 251 31.99 -18.82 -12.25
N CYS A 252 31.59 -19.87 -11.52
CA CYS A 252 31.83 -21.27 -11.91
C CYS A 252 30.65 -21.92 -12.65
N THR A 253 29.45 -21.36 -12.57
CA THR A 253 28.24 -21.95 -13.17
C THR A 253 27.99 -21.48 -14.60
N ALA A 254 28.34 -20.23 -14.94
CA ALA A 254 28.10 -19.69 -16.29
C ALA A 254 28.99 -20.31 -17.39
N THR A 255 30.21 -20.76 -17.05
CA THR A 255 31.16 -21.34 -18.01
C THR A 255 30.94 -22.83 -18.26
N GLN A 256 30.40 -23.60 -17.30
CA GLN A 256 30.07 -25.02 -17.49
C GLN A 256 28.72 -25.25 -18.17
N GLN A 257 27.79 -24.29 -18.09
CA GLN A 257 26.42 -24.49 -18.59
C GLN A 257 26.23 -24.17 -20.09
N LEU A 258 27.27 -23.67 -20.78
CA LEU A 258 27.18 -23.27 -22.19
C LEU A 258 28.01 -24.08 -23.19
N GLY A 259 28.76 -25.11 -22.79
CA GLY A 259 29.28 -26.13 -23.72
C GLY A 259 29.97 -25.60 -24.98
N LEU A 260 30.73 -24.50 -24.90
CA LEU A 260 31.51 -23.97 -26.01
C LEU A 260 33.00 -24.21 -25.75
N GLU A 261 33.50 -25.35 -26.22
CA GLU A 261 34.92 -25.52 -26.49
C GLU A 261 35.25 -24.74 -27.77
N LEU A 262 36.03 -23.67 -27.66
CA LEU A 262 36.77 -23.10 -28.80
C LEU A 262 38.07 -22.48 -28.29
N GLY A 263 39.15 -23.23 -28.48
CA GLY A 263 40.38 -22.78 -29.12
C GLY A 263 41.12 -21.59 -28.53
N ASP A 264 42.18 -21.90 -27.79
CA ASP A 264 43.40 -21.09 -27.71
C ASP A 264 43.91 -20.76 -29.12
N GLU A 265 44.02 -19.47 -29.47
CA GLU A 265 45.14 -18.89 -30.24
C GLU A 265 44.95 -17.38 -30.56
N LEU A 266 45.90 -16.59 -30.06
CA LEU A 266 46.57 -15.44 -30.70
C LEU A 266 45.91 -14.04 -30.77
N SER A 267 46.39 -13.22 -29.84
CA SER A 267 47.19 -12.00 -30.12
C SER A 267 46.52 -10.66 -30.48
N ALA A 268 47.09 -9.63 -29.84
CA ALA A 268 47.26 -8.24 -30.24
C ALA A 268 46.41 -7.17 -29.50
N SER A 269 47.10 -6.51 -28.57
CA SER A 269 46.79 -5.19 -28.02
C SER A 269 46.81 -4.11 -29.15
N PRO A 270 46.17 -2.94 -28.98
CA PRO A 270 46.89 -1.88 -28.27
C PRO A 270 46.06 -0.96 -27.38
N VAL A 271 46.70 -0.66 -26.25
CA VAL A 271 46.57 0.49 -25.36
C VAL A 271 46.35 1.81 -26.12
N LYS A 272 45.35 2.59 -25.69
CA LYS A 272 45.36 4.07 -25.79
C LYS A 272 45.02 4.67 -24.44
N THR A 273 46.03 5.18 -23.76
CA THR A 273 45.91 6.04 -22.58
C THR A 273 45.64 7.48 -23.03
N SER A 274 44.65 8.14 -22.43
CA SER A 274 44.47 9.59 -22.53
C SER A 274 44.08 10.13 -21.16
N SER A 275 45.01 10.85 -20.53
CA SER A 275 44.87 11.50 -19.23
C SER A 275 44.23 12.90 -19.34
N PRO A 276 43.43 13.35 -18.36
CA PRO A 276 43.20 14.79 -18.16
C PRO A 276 43.97 15.36 -16.96
N ARG A 277 44.75 16.39 -17.28
CA ARG A 277 45.42 17.44 -16.49
C ARG A 277 44.87 17.78 -15.09
N LYS A 278 45.79 17.82 -14.12
CA LYS A 278 45.70 18.58 -12.85
C LYS A 278 45.59 20.09 -13.11
N ARG A 279 44.63 20.77 -12.46
CA ARG A 279 44.62 22.24 -12.27
C ARG A 279 45.62 22.61 -11.16
N ARG A 280 46.53 23.54 -11.45
CA ARG A 280 47.38 24.22 -10.44
C ARG A 280 46.58 25.34 -9.77
N ARG A 281 46.67 25.43 -8.45
CA ARG A 281 46.44 26.66 -7.68
C ARG A 281 47.67 27.57 -7.84
N TYR A 282 47.44 28.87 -7.91
CA TYR A 282 48.46 29.89 -7.61
C TYR A 282 48.00 30.64 -6.37
N ASP A 283 48.97 30.95 -5.51
CA ASP A 283 48.92 31.93 -4.43
C ASP A 283 48.74 33.35 -4.99
#